data_AF-A0A3M1LL25-F1
#
_entry.id   AF-A0A3M1LL25-F1
#
_cell.length_a   1.000
_cell.length_b   1.000
_cell.length_c   1.000
_cell.angle_alpha   90.00
_cell.angle_beta   90.00
_cell.angle_gamma   90.00
#
_symmetry.space_group_name_H-M   'P 1'
#
loop_
_entity.id
_entity.type
_entity.pdbx_description
1 polymer ?
#
loop_
_entity_poly.entity_id
_entity_poly.type
_entity_poly.pdbx_seq_one_letter_code
_entity_poly.pdbx_strand_id
1 'polypeptide(L)'
;MSRRYQDWFMQAQRDLKAARDSLEAHNYEWAAFQAQQGAEKTLKALLRYHNHEARGHTLVHLLGKAEEFVEVPAELWPKVRELDRHYIQPRHPNGFATGYPAEFYDRETAGRVLAYGTAVLEFVRRYLA
;
A
#
# COMPACT_ATOMS: atom_id res chain seq x y z
N MET A 1 -24.19 -10.28 2.77
CA MET A 1 -22.92 -10.43 2.03
C MET A 1 -21.79 -9.95 2.92
N SER A 2 -20.64 -10.62 2.89
CA SER A 2 -19.71 -10.67 4.02
C SER A 2 -19.10 -9.31 4.36
N ARG A 3 -19.20 -8.92 5.64
CA ARG A 3 -18.60 -7.74 6.29
C ARG A 3 -17.06 -7.71 6.28
N ARG A 4 -16.39 -8.66 5.59
CA ARG A 4 -14.94 -8.80 5.61
C ARG A 4 -14.18 -7.62 5.01
N TYR A 5 -14.82 -6.71 4.26
CA TYR A 5 -14.16 -5.48 3.85
C TYR A 5 -13.61 -4.70 5.07
N GLN A 6 -14.32 -4.76 6.21
CA GLN A 6 -13.88 -4.15 7.47
C GLN A 6 -12.60 -4.81 7.98
N ASP A 7 -12.52 -6.14 7.97
CA ASP A 7 -11.31 -6.87 8.38
C ASP A 7 -10.09 -6.45 7.54
N TRP A 8 -10.28 -6.31 6.23
CA TRP A 8 -9.22 -5.87 5.31
C TRP A 8 -8.81 -4.42 5.55
N PHE A 9 -9.76 -3.53 5.79
CA PHE A 9 -9.48 -2.13 6.07
C PHE A 9 -8.78 -1.94 7.43
N MET A 10 -9.23 -2.66 8.46
CA MET A 10 -8.59 -2.66 9.78
C MET A 10 -7.16 -3.21 9.70
N GLN A 11 -6.93 -4.28 8.94
CA GLN A 11 -5.57 -4.79 8.72
C GLN A 11 -4.71 -3.79 7.96
N ALA A 12 -5.25 -3.09 6.96
CA ALA A 12 -4.54 -2.03 6.25
C ALA A 12 -4.06 -0.91 7.19
N GLN A 13 -4.90 -0.51 8.15
CA GLN A 13 -4.51 0.47 9.18
C GLN A 13 -3.38 -0.06 10.07
N ARG A 14 -3.42 -1.35 10.44
CA ARG A 14 -2.34 -1.99 11.21
C ARG A 14 -1.04 -2.06 10.41
N ASP A 15 -1.11 -2.33 9.11
CA ASP A 15 0.07 -2.35 8.24
C ASP A 15 0.71 -0.96 8.11
N LEU A 16 -0.08 0.11 7.95
CA LEU A 16 0.45 1.48 7.92
C LEU A 16 0.99 1.95 9.27
N LYS A 17 0.39 1.49 10.38
CA LYS A 17 0.96 1.71 11.71
C LYS A 17 2.30 0.99 11.85
N ALA A 18 2.40 -0.27 11.42
CA ALA A 18 3.67 -1.01 11.43
C ALA A 18 4.73 -0.35 10.54
N ALA A 19 4.33 0.19 9.37
CA ALA A 19 5.22 0.94 8.49
C ALA A 19 5.82 2.18 9.19
N ARG A 20 5.01 2.88 10.00
CA ARG A 20 5.48 4.00 10.83
C ARG A 20 6.46 3.53 11.91
N ASP A 21 6.14 2.45 12.62
CA ASP A 21 7.03 1.89 13.63
C ASP A 21 8.38 1.49 13.02
N SER A 22 8.37 0.87 11.84
CA SER A 22 9.59 0.52 11.09
C SER A 22 10.40 1.74 10.68
N LEU A 23 9.74 2.82 10.24
CA LEU A 23 10.40 4.09 9.90
C LEU A 23 11.10 4.70 11.11
N GLU A 24 10.45 4.68 12.28
CA GLU A 24 11.00 5.18 13.54
C GLU A 24 12.15 4.32 14.05
N ALA A 25 12.08 3.00 13.82
CA ALA A 25 13.14 2.04 14.15
C ALA A 25 14.27 1.96 13.11
N HIS A 26 14.28 2.83 12.09
CA HIS A 26 15.25 2.85 10.99
C HIS A 26 15.25 1.60 10.08
N ASN A 27 14.19 0.80 10.10
CA ASN A 27 13.96 -0.33 9.20
C ASN A 27 13.25 0.16 7.92
N TYR A 28 13.98 0.93 7.11
CA TYR A 28 13.39 1.71 6.00
C TYR A 28 12.80 0.85 4.87
N GLU A 29 13.44 -0.26 4.54
CA GLU A 29 12.95 -1.26 3.58
C GLU A 29 11.64 -1.89 4.08
N TRP A 30 11.56 -2.21 5.38
CA TRP A 30 10.33 -2.74 5.97
C TRP A 30 9.21 -1.73 6.01
N ALA A 31 9.52 -0.47 6.33
CA ALA A 31 8.56 0.63 6.25
C ALA A 31 7.98 0.76 4.84
N ALA A 32 8.81 0.66 3.80
CA ALA A 32 8.37 0.73 2.41
C ALA A 32 7.48 -0.46 2.01
N PHE A 33 7.87 -1.68 2.37
CA PHE A 33 7.07 -2.87 2.10
C PHE A 33 5.70 -2.82 2.81
N GLN A 34 5.70 -2.46 4.09
CA GLN A 34 4.48 -2.37 4.88
C GLN A 34 3.56 -1.25 4.37
N ALA A 35 4.11 -0.13 3.89
CA ALA A 35 3.33 0.92 3.25
C ALA A 35 2.63 0.42 1.96
N GLN A 36 3.33 -0.33 1.11
CA GLN A 36 2.74 -0.98 -0.06
C GLN A 36 1.62 -1.97 0.35
N GLN A 37 1.85 -2.79 1.37
CA GLN A 37 0.87 -3.74 1.88
C GLN A 37 -0.38 -3.06 2.46
N GLY A 38 -0.20 -1.95 3.19
CA GLY A 38 -1.31 -1.14 3.68
C GLY A 38 -2.16 -0.57 2.55
N ALA A 39 -1.54 -0.03 1.49
CA ALA A 39 -2.26 0.43 0.31
C ALA A 39 -3.00 -0.70 -0.42
N GLU A 40 -2.37 -1.88 -0.55
CA GLU A 40 -2.97 -3.04 -1.21
C GLU A 40 -4.24 -3.51 -0.51
N LYS A 41 -4.16 -3.69 0.81
CA LYS A 41 -5.30 -4.14 1.61
C LYS A 41 -6.40 -3.07 1.66
N THR A 42 -6.03 -1.79 1.66
CA THR A 42 -6.97 -0.67 1.54
C THR A 42 -7.79 -0.77 0.24
N LEU A 43 -7.13 -0.88 -0.93
CA LEU A 43 -7.83 -0.95 -2.21
C LEU A 43 -8.67 -2.22 -2.33
N LYS A 44 -8.17 -3.36 -1.80
CA LYS A 44 -8.95 -4.60 -1.74
C LYS A 44 -10.17 -4.47 -0.83
N ALA A 45 -10.10 -3.71 0.26
CA ALA A 45 -11.27 -3.43 1.08
C ALA A 45 -12.33 -2.64 0.29
N LEU A 46 -11.92 -1.61 -0.46
CA LEU A 46 -12.84 -0.85 -1.31
C LEU A 46 -13.53 -1.75 -2.35
N LEU A 47 -12.77 -2.55 -3.08
CA LEU A 47 -13.35 -3.45 -4.09
C LEU A 47 -14.31 -4.46 -3.45
N ARG A 48 -13.95 -5.00 -2.28
CA ARG A 48 -14.82 -5.92 -1.51
C ARG A 48 -16.10 -5.24 -1.03
N TYR A 49 -16.06 -3.98 -0.66
CA TYR A 49 -17.25 -3.20 -0.30
C TYR A 49 -18.25 -3.13 -1.47
N HIS A 50 -17.74 -3.03 -2.70
CA HIS A 50 -18.52 -3.11 -3.94
C HIS A 50 -18.75 -4.55 -4.45
N ASN A 51 -18.64 -5.57 -3.58
CA ASN A 51 -18.81 -6.99 -3.91
C ASN A 51 -17.86 -7.50 -5.03
N HIS A 52 -16.69 -6.88 -5.19
CA HIS A 52 -15.66 -7.29 -6.14
C HIS A 52 -14.44 -7.89 -5.43
N GLU A 53 -14.15 -9.17 -5.67
CA GLU A 53 -12.94 -9.81 -5.15
C GLU A 53 -11.76 -9.65 -6.11
N ALA A 54 -10.81 -8.79 -5.75
CA ALA A 54 -9.60 -8.60 -6.53
C ALA A 54 -8.46 -9.56 -6.12
N ARG A 55 -7.72 -10.04 -7.12
CA ARG A 55 -6.52 -10.87 -6.97
C ARG A 55 -5.27 -10.07 -7.37
N GLY A 56 -4.10 -10.50 -6.89
CA GLY A 56 -2.81 -9.87 -7.20
C GLY A 56 -2.41 -8.76 -6.21
N HIS A 57 -1.26 -8.14 -6.48
CA HIS A 57 -0.58 -7.19 -5.58
C HIS A 57 -0.32 -5.82 -6.23
N THR A 58 -0.62 -5.69 -7.52
CA THR A 58 -0.36 -4.48 -8.30
C THR A 58 -1.41 -3.42 -8.02
N LEU A 59 -1.03 -2.39 -7.28
CA LEU A 59 -1.87 -1.28 -6.85
C LEU A 59 -2.41 -0.48 -8.02
N VAL A 60 -1.64 -0.29 -9.10
CA VAL A 60 -2.14 0.36 -10.33
C VAL A 60 -3.36 -0.37 -10.89
N HIS A 61 -3.35 -1.70 -10.92
CA HIS A 61 -4.49 -2.48 -11.41
C HIS A 61 -5.66 -2.45 -10.43
N LEU A 62 -5.39 -2.51 -9.12
CA LEU A 62 -6.43 -2.41 -8.09
C LEU A 62 -7.11 -1.03 -8.10
N LEU A 63 -6.34 0.04 -8.28
CA LEU A 63 -6.86 1.41 -8.36
C LEU A 63 -7.66 1.62 -9.65
N GLY A 64 -7.18 1.12 -10.80
CA GLY A 64 -7.93 1.17 -12.05
C GLY A 64 -9.25 0.40 -11.99
N LYS A 65 -9.28 -0.73 -11.27
CA LYS A 65 -10.54 -1.44 -11.02
C LYS A 65 -11.49 -0.66 -10.11
N ALA A 66 -10.95 0.17 -9.20
CA ALA A 66 -11.77 1.00 -8.33
C ALA A 66 -12.48 2.14 -9.08
N GLU A 67 -11.95 2.59 -10.23
CA GLU A 67 -12.59 3.63 -11.08
C GLU A 67 -13.98 3.22 -11.59
N GLU A 68 -14.27 1.92 -11.66
CA GLU A 68 -15.61 1.43 -12.03
C GLU A 68 -16.68 1.72 -10.96
N PHE A 69 -16.27 2.03 -9.73
CA PHE A 69 -17.15 2.16 -8.58
C PHE A 69 -17.11 3.55 -7.92
N VAL A 70 -15.97 4.22 -7.99
CA VAL A 70 -15.73 5.51 -7.34
C VAL A 70 -14.89 6.44 -8.23
N GLU A 71 -15.05 7.74 -8.04
CA GLU A 71 -14.18 8.74 -8.68
C GLU A 71 -12.78 8.70 -8.06
N VAL A 72 -11.76 8.35 -8.85
CA VAL A 72 -10.37 8.26 -8.39
C VAL A 72 -9.63 9.58 -8.71
N PRO A 73 -9.11 10.29 -7.69
CA PRO A 73 -8.32 11.49 -7.91
C PRO A 73 -7.03 11.20 -8.68
N ALA A 74 -6.73 12.03 -9.68
CA ALA A 74 -5.60 11.83 -10.59
C ALA A 74 -4.24 11.77 -9.84
N GLU A 75 -4.13 12.44 -8.71
CA GLU A 75 -2.92 12.49 -7.89
C GLU A 75 -2.60 11.17 -7.16
N LEU A 76 -3.50 10.18 -7.14
CA LEU A 76 -3.21 8.86 -6.55
C LEU A 76 -2.40 7.97 -7.49
N TRP A 77 -2.52 8.16 -8.80
CA TRP A 77 -1.81 7.36 -9.81
C TRP A 77 -0.29 7.35 -9.66
N PRO A 78 0.42 8.49 -9.55
CA PRO A 78 1.86 8.45 -9.32
C PRO A 78 2.22 7.78 -7.98
N LYS A 79 1.39 7.93 -6.95
CA LYS A 79 1.61 7.34 -5.62
C LYS A 79 1.57 5.81 -5.66
N VAL A 80 0.54 5.23 -6.29
CA VAL A 80 0.41 3.76 -6.40
C VAL A 80 1.50 3.15 -7.29
N ARG A 81 1.96 3.86 -8.33
CA ARG A 81 3.09 3.41 -9.17
C ARG A 81 4.40 3.35 -8.40
N GLU A 82 4.66 4.30 -7.51
CA GLU A 82 5.84 4.26 -6.67
C GLU A 82 5.73 3.12 -5.65
N LEU A 83 4.59 3.02 -4.95
CA LEU A 83 4.33 1.94 -4.00
C LEU A 83 4.50 0.54 -4.61
N ASP A 84 4.07 0.30 -5.85
CA ASP A 84 4.20 -0.99 -6.53
C ASP A 84 5.66 -1.47 -6.65
N ARG A 85 6.63 -0.55 -6.71
CA ARG A 85 8.06 -0.88 -6.75
C ARG A 85 8.54 -1.53 -5.44
N HIS A 86 7.80 -1.32 -4.35
CA HIS A 86 8.15 -1.76 -3.01
C HIS A 86 7.45 -3.05 -2.58
N TYR A 87 6.74 -3.74 -3.48
CA TYR A 87 6.12 -5.04 -3.16
C TYR A 87 7.17 -6.16 -2.99
N ILE A 88 8.15 -6.24 -3.90
CA ILE A 88 9.17 -7.31 -3.94
C ILE A 88 10.50 -6.80 -3.42
N GLN A 89 10.98 -5.67 -3.94
CA GLN A 89 12.36 -5.20 -3.73
C GLN A 89 12.82 -5.15 -2.26
N PRO A 90 12.03 -4.65 -1.29
CA PRO A 90 12.49 -4.55 0.10
C PRO A 90 12.80 -5.88 0.79
N ARG A 91 12.41 -7.01 0.20
CA ARG A 91 12.51 -8.35 0.83
C ARG A 91 13.51 -9.27 0.15
N HIS A 92 13.96 -8.94 -1.06
CA HIS A 92 14.67 -9.88 -1.92
C HIS A 92 16.03 -9.32 -2.34
N PRO A 93 17.15 -9.80 -1.75
CA PRO A 93 18.49 -9.41 -2.16
C PRO A 93 18.76 -9.59 -3.66
N ASN A 94 18.17 -10.63 -4.27
CA ASN A 94 18.28 -10.91 -5.71
C ASN A 94 17.66 -9.82 -6.61
N GLY A 95 16.95 -8.85 -6.04
CA GLY A 95 16.46 -7.67 -6.75
C GLY A 95 17.52 -6.59 -6.96
N PHE A 96 18.71 -6.76 -6.40
CA PHE A 96 19.87 -5.87 -6.51
C PHE A 96 21.06 -6.60 -7.12
N ALA A 97 21.96 -5.86 -7.78
CA ALA A 97 23.15 -6.44 -8.39
C ALA A 97 24.11 -7.05 -7.35
N THR A 98 24.20 -6.43 -6.18
CA THR A 98 24.99 -6.84 -5.01
C THR A 98 24.33 -6.29 -3.74
N GLY A 99 24.67 -6.83 -2.56
CA GLY A 99 24.21 -6.30 -1.27
C GLY A 99 22.87 -6.89 -0.81
N TYR A 100 22.19 -6.16 0.07
CA TYR A 100 20.89 -6.56 0.65
C TYR A 100 19.95 -5.34 0.75
N PRO A 101 18.62 -5.55 0.81
CA PRO A 101 17.66 -4.47 0.60
C PRO A 101 17.85 -3.23 1.49
N ALA A 102 18.19 -3.40 2.78
CA ALA A 102 18.33 -2.26 3.69
C ALA A 102 19.44 -1.27 3.31
N GLU A 103 20.43 -1.66 2.49
CA GLU A 103 21.46 -0.74 1.98
C GLU A 103 20.89 0.29 0.97
N PHE A 104 19.76 -0.01 0.34
CA PHE A 104 19.18 0.77 -0.75
C PHE A 104 17.96 1.60 -0.34
N TYR A 105 17.55 1.52 0.93
CA TYR A 105 16.43 2.27 1.46
C TYR A 105 16.91 3.28 2.49
N ASP A 106 16.39 4.49 2.39
CA ASP A 106 16.67 5.59 3.30
C ASP A 106 15.39 6.12 3.94
N ARG A 107 15.58 7.04 4.89
CA ARG A 107 14.48 7.70 5.61
C ARG A 107 13.56 8.48 4.67
N GLU A 108 14.11 9.09 3.63
CA GLU A 108 13.36 9.90 2.68
C GLU A 108 12.38 9.02 1.88
N THR A 109 12.89 7.94 1.30
CA THR A 109 12.10 6.96 0.54
C THR A 109 11.03 6.35 1.43
N ALA A 110 11.40 5.83 2.60
CA ALA A 110 10.47 5.22 3.54
C ALA A 110 9.37 6.19 4.02
N GLY A 111 9.74 7.44 4.34
CA GLY A 111 8.79 8.47 4.72
C GLY A 111 7.81 8.85 3.60
N ARG A 112 8.33 9.01 2.37
CA ARG A 112 7.52 9.36 1.19
C ARG A 112 6.50 8.26 0.86
N VAL A 113 6.91 7.00 0.83
CA VAL A 113 6.00 5.90 0.52
C VAL A 113 5.00 5.62 1.64
N LEU A 114 5.36 5.84 2.91
CA LEU A 114 4.41 5.81 4.01
C LEU A 114 3.31 6.88 3.85
N ALA A 115 3.70 8.10 3.47
CA ALA A 115 2.73 9.16 3.17
C ALA A 115 1.81 8.78 2.00
N TYR A 116 2.33 8.09 0.99
CA TYR A 116 1.54 7.60 -0.14
C TYR A 116 0.55 6.51 0.26
N GLY A 117 0.98 5.52 1.04
CA GLY A 117 0.08 4.49 1.56
C GLY A 117 -1.04 5.09 2.43
N THR A 118 -0.70 6.10 3.23
CA THR A 118 -1.67 6.86 4.04
C THR A 118 -2.66 7.63 3.15
N ALA A 119 -2.20 8.26 2.06
CA ALA A 119 -3.09 8.97 1.13
C ALA A 119 -4.11 8.02 0.47
N VAL A 120 -3.71 6.79 0.12
CA VAL A 120 -4.62 5.76 -0.41
C VAL A 120 -5.66 5.36 0.65
N LEU A 121 -5.23 5.20 1.92
CA LEU A 121 -6.12 4.89 3.03
C LEU A 121 -7.17 5.98 3.29
N GLU A 122 -6.75 7.23 3.34
CA GLU A 122 -7.67 8.36 3.51
C GLU A 122 -8.62 8.51 2.33
N PHE A 123 -8.16 8.26 1.09
CA PHE A 123 -9.02 8.22 -0.08
C PHE A 123 -10.16 7.21 0.10
N VAL A 124 -9.83 5.95 0.41
CA VAL A 124 -10.83 4.87 0.54
C VAL A 124 -11.75 5.07 1.74
N ARG A 125 -11.23 5.60 2.86
CA ARG A 125 -12.03 5.86 4.08
C ARG A 125 -13.29 6.67 3.78
N ARG A 126 -13.25 7.60 2.82
CA ARG A 126 -14.38 8.43 2.41
C ARG A 126 -15.55 7.66 1.80
N TYR A 127 -15.32 6.45 1.30
CA TYR A 127 -16.33 5.61 0.64
C TYR A 127 -16.82 4.44 1.51
N LEU A 128 -16.10 4.13 2.60
CA LEU A 128 -16.43 3.04 3.53
C LEU A 128 -17.20 3.51 4.77
N ALA A 129 -17.53 4.81 4.85
CA ALA A 129 -18.30 5.41 5.95
C ALA A 129 -19.78 5.02 5.90
#